data_AF-A0A0W1D838-F1
#
_entry.id   AF-A0A0W1D838-F1
#
_cell.length_a   1.000
_cell.length_b   1.000
_cell.length_c   1.000
_cell.angle_alpha   90.00
_cell.angle_beta   90.00
_cell.angle_gamma   90.00
#
_symmetry.space_group_name_H-M   'P 1'
#
loop_
_entity.id
_entity.type
_entity.pdbx_description
1 polymer ?
#
loop_
_entity_poly.entity_id
_entity_poly.type
_entity_poly.pdbx_seq_one_letter_code
_entity_poly.pdbx_strand_id
1 'polypeptide(L)'
;MTRLPLFVLILAGSAAALPVAAQEAPADVDKINQVIVYGDDRCEQSSPDEIVVCNRLPESERYRVPPMLRGNPLDVRNEAWANKVVALERVGRFGTDSCSPTGLGGFTGCTQALVAGARAEQKAADKTDWQAMIADERAKRLAGIDAAAAEVEAAVVAEEKALAERQKAAEELERQASGQAPARTAADEATNEADAEPLPTPPQQH
;
A
#
# COMPACT_ATOMS: atom_id res chain seq x y z
N MET A 1 -16.44 -52.45 -26.80
CA MET A 1 -15.93 -51.90 -25.53
C MET A 1 -14.42 -51.90 -25.68
N THR A 2 -13.72 -50.78 -25.88
CA THR A 2 -13.68 -49.54 -25.10
C THR A 2 -13.33 -48.36 -26.02
N ARG A 3 -13.97 -47.21 -25.81
CA ARG A 3 -13.71 -45.95 -26.53
C ARG A 3 -12.75 -45.12 -25.68
N LEU A 4 -11.58 -44.76 -26.23
CA LEU A 4 -10.63 -43.85 -25.59
C LEU A 4 -10.88 -42.43 -26.14
N PRO A 5 -11.26 -41.45 -25.30
CA PRO A 5 -11.56 -40.11 -25.79
C PRO A 5 -10.30 -39.29 -26.02
N LEU A 6 -10.31 -38.68 -27.19
CA LEU A 6 -9.61 -37.49 -27.63
C LEU A 6 -9.48 -36.45 -26.50
N PHE A 7 -8.28 -36.26 -25.96
CA PHE A 7 -7.87 -35.04 -25.25
C PHE A 7 -6.47 -34.68 -25.74
N VAL A 8 -6.44 -34.10 -26.94
CA VAL A 8 -5.32 -33.33 -27.48
C VAL A 8 -5.85 -31.91 -27.67
N LEU A 9 -4.97 -30.93 -27.47
CA LEU A 9 -5.18 -29.47 -27.46
C LEU A 9 -5.69 -28.90 -26.14
N ILE A 10 -4.76 -28.48 -25.29
CA ILE A 10 -4.31 -27.07 -25.16
C ILE A 10 -3.11 -27.09 -24.20
N LEU A 11 -1.90 -27.21 -24.76
CA LEU A 11 -0.65 -26.99 -24.03
C LEU A 11 0.32 -26.24 -24.96
N ALA A 12 -0.08 -25.03 -25.34
CA ALA A 12 0.75 -24.08 -26.07
C ALA A 12 0.30 -22.67 -25.67
N GLY A 13 1.00 -22.07 -24.70
CA GLY A 13 0.69 -20.72 -24.24
C GLY A 13 1.28 -20.30 -22.89
N SER A 14 2.39 -20.88 -22.44
CA SER A 14 3.06 -20.47 -21.20
C SER A 14 4.53 -20.12 -21.46
N ALA A 15 4.77 -19.20 -22.38
CA ALA A 15 6.10 -18.65 -22.65
C ALA A 15 5.99 -17.18 -23.09
N ALA A 16 5.79 -16.27 -22.12
CA ALA A 16 6.27 -14.88 -22.12
C ALA A 16 5.58 -14.09 -21.00
N ALA A 17 6.15 -14.13 -19.79
CA ALA A 17 6.09 -13.07 -18.79
C ALA A 17 6.87 -13.55 -17.56
N LEU A 18 8.20 -13.50 -17.63
CA LEU A 18 9.01 -13.47 -16.43
C LEU A 18 9.03 -12.00 -15.98
N PRO A 19 8.48 -11.62 -14.82
CA PRO A 19 8.79 -10.33 -14.21
C PRO A 19 10.17 -10.46 -13.56
N VAL A 20 11.24 -10.36 -14.35
CA VAL A 20 12.60 -10.12 -13.83
C VAL A 20 12.80 -8.60 -13.77
N ALA A 21 12.12 -7.95 -12.83
CA ALA A 21 12.36 -6.54 -12.45
C ALA A 21 11.69 -6.23 -11.10
N ALA A 22 11.87 -7.12 -10.11
CA ALA A 22 11.28 -6.97 -8.80
C ALA A 22 12.32 -7.15 -7.68
N GLN A 23 13.51 -6.54 -7.80
CA GLN A 23 14.49 -6.45 -6.72
C GLN A 23 15.42 -5.24 -6.85
N GLU A 24 14.88 -4.03 -7.03
CA GLU A 24 15.62 -2.83 -6.62
C GLU A 24 14.97 -2.32 -5.33
N ALA A 25 15.38 -2.98 -4.24
CA ALA A 25 15.28 -2.36 -2.92
C ALA A 25 16.03 -1.02 -2.99
N PRO A 26 15.50 0.06 -2.39
CA PRO A 26 16.21 1.33 -2.35
C PRO A 26 17.60 1.11 -1.76
N ALA A 27 18.62 1.33 -2.59
CA ALA A 27 19.99 1.51 -2.14
C ALA A 27 20.01 2.84 -1.37
N ASP A 28 19.81 2.73 -0.05
CA ASP A 28 20.43 3.55 1.01
C ASP A 28 19.60 3.41 2.30
N VAL A 29 19.47 2.16 2.76
CA VAL A 29 19.20 1.89 4.17
C VAL A 29 20.44 1.14 4.60
N ASP A 30 21.32 1.81 5.37
CA ASP A 30 22.48 1.17 5.97
C ASP A 30 22.05 -0.18 6.53
N LYS A 31 22.60 -1.29 6.00
CA LYS A 31 22.26 -2.61 6.54
C LYS A 31 22.88 -2.69 7.93
N ILE A 32 22.03 -2.68 8.97
CA ILE A 32 22.49 -2.81 10.34
C ILE A 32 22.43 -4.28 10.74
N ASN A 33 23.59 -4.86 11.05
CA ASN A 33 23.69 -6.22 11.57
C ASN A 33 24.18 -6.17 13.04
N GLN A 34 23.36 -6.70 13.95
CA GLN A 34 23.66 -6.71 15.38
C GLN A 34 24.17 -8.09 15.78
N VAL A 35 25.46 -8.18 16.12
CA VAL A 35 26.12 -9.45 16.46
C VAL A 35 26.50 -9.44 17.94
N ILE A 36 26.18 -10.53 18.64
CA ILE A 36 26.57 -10.72 20.04
C ILE A 36 27.87 -11.54 20.07
N VAL A 37 28.91 -10.97 20.66
CA VAL A 37 30.27 -11.54 20.73
C VAL A 37 30.60 -11.88 22.18
N TYR A 38 31.21 -13.04 22.45
CA TYR A 38 31.49 -13.50 23.81
C TYR A 38 32.98 -13.38 24.15
N GLY A 39 33.30 -12.78 25.31
CA GLY A 39 34.67 -12.57 25.76
C GLY A 39 35.52 -11.83 24.73
N ASP A 40 36.66 -12.42 24.39
CA ASP A 40 37.63 -11.87 23.43
C ASP A 40 37.42 -12.39 21.99
N ASP A 41 36.25 -12.96 21.69
CA ASP A 41 35.91 -13.34 20.32
C ASP A 41 36.03 -12.12 19.38
N ARG A 42 36.46 -12.36 18.14
CA ARG A 42 36.60 -11.31 17.14
C ARG A 42 35.22 -10.86 16.64
N CYS A 43 34.98 -9.56 16.72
CA CYS A 43 33.89 -8.91 16.02
C CYS A 43 34.26 -8.79 14.54
N GLU A 44 33.35 -9.18 13.65
CA GLU A 44 33.53 -9.02 12.20
C GLU A 44 33.65 -7.53 11.84
N GLN A 45 34.48 -7.20 10.85
CA GLN A 45 34.65 -5.81 10.44
C GLN A 45 33.43 -5.32 9.65
N SER A 46 32.98 -4.09 9.92
CA SER A 46 31.93 -3.45 9.14
C SER A 46 32.37 -3.28 7.69
N SER A 47 31.49 -3.59 6.74
CA SER A 47 31.72 -3.34 5.31
C SER A 47 31.16 -1.96 4.92
N PRO A 48 31.53 -1.39 3.75
CA PRO A 48 31.01 -0.09 3.30
C PRO A 48 29.48 -0.04 3.16
N ASP A 49 28.86 -1.21 2.97
CA ASP A 49 27.42 -1.36 2.74
C ASP A 49 26.67 -1.95 3.97
N GLU A 50 27.38 -2.27 5.07
CA GLU A 50 26.83 -2.92 6.27
C GLU A 50 27.53 -2.48 7.56
N ILE A 51 26.77 -1.87 8.47
CA ILE A 51 27.23 -1.48 9.81
C ILE A 51 27.02 -2.66 10.77
N VAL A 52 28.12 -3.27 11.21
CA VAL A 52 28.11 -4.34 12.22
C VAL A 52 28.25 -3.73 13.61
N VAL A 53 27.20 -3.83 14.42
CA VAL A 53 27.21 -3.38 15.83
C VAL A 53 27.43 -4.58 16.73
N CYS A 54 28.63 -4.65 17.33
CA CYS A 54 29.00 -5.74 18.22
C CYS A 54 28.72 -5.41 19.69
N ASN A 55 27.81 -6.18 20.29
CA ASN A 55 27.61 -6.16 21.74
C ASN A 55 28.46 -7.25 22.39
N ARG A 56 29.37 -6.88 23.29
CA ARG A 56 30.28 -7.82 23.97
C ARG A 56 29.69 -8.30 25.29
N LEU A 57 29.47 -9.60 25.41
CA LEU A 57 29.06 -10.27 26.65
C LEU A 57 30.24 -11.06 27.23
N PRO A 58 30.32 -11.26 28.56
CA PRO A 58 31.39 -12.05 29.16
C PRO A 58 31.27 -13.54 28.76
N GLU A 59 32.39 -14.27 28.74
CA GLU A 59 32.42 -15.69 28.32
C GLU A 59 31.46 -16.57 29.14
N SER A 60 31.26 -16.23 30.42
CA SER A 60 30.33 -16.92 31.32
C SER A 60 28.86 -16.89 30.87
N GLU A 61 28.50 -16.03 29.91
CA GLU A 61 27.16 -15.91 29.35
C GLU A 61 26.93 -16.77 28.12
N ARG A 62 27.98 -17.35 27.53
CA ARG A 62 27.88 -18.16 26.30
C ARG A 62 26.97 -19.38 26.45
N TYR A 63 26.96 -19.99 27.63
CA TYR A 63 26.17 -21.20 27.95
C TYR A 63 25.13 -20.95 29.05
N ARG A 64 24.92 -19.70 29.46
CA ARG A 64 23.96 -19.34 30.52
C ARG A 64 22.65 -18.85 29.88
N VAL A 65 21.54 -19.09 30.56
CA VAL A 65 20.24 -18.49 30.19
C VAL A 65 20.39 -16.96 30.17
N PRO A 66 19.96 -16.27 29.09
CA PRO A 66 20.04 -14.82 28.97
C PRO A 66 19.48 -14.11 30.21
N PRO A 67 20.06 -12.98 30.65
CA PRO A 67 19.67 -12.28 31.88
C PRO A 67 18.17 -11.98 31.97
N MET A 68 17.56 -11.61 30.85
CA MET A 68 16.12 -11.30 30.75
C MET A 68 15.22 -12.51 31.00
N LEU A 69 15.75 -13.71 30.82
CA LEU A 69 15.06 -14.99 31.04
C LEU A 69 15.53 -15.69 32.32
N ARG A 70 16.44 -15.06 33.08
CA ARG A 70 16.84 -15.59 34.38
C ARG A 70 15.74 -15.26 35.40
N GLY A 71 15.33 -16.29 36.14
CA GLY A 71 14.29 -16.18 37.15
C GLY A 71 12.95 -16.74 36.65
N ASN A 72 11.89 -16.48 37.41
CA ASN A 72 10.55 -16.87 37.03
C ASN A 72 9.82 -15.66 36.42
N PRO A 73 9.67 -15.57 35.09
CA PRO A 73 8.89 -14.48 34.48
C PRO A 73 7.43 -14.49 34.94
N LEU A 74 6.96 -15.63 35.46
CA LEU A 74 5.62 -15.82 36.02
C LEU A 74 5.58 -15.60 37.55
N ASP A 75 6.61 -14.99 38.16
CA ASP A 75 6.57 -14.61 39.57
C ASP A 75 5.51 -13.53 39.80
N VAL A 76 4.60 -13.77 40.75
CA VAL A 76 3.54 -12.84 41.18
C VAL A 76 4.13 -11.50 41.64
N ARG A 77 5.39 -11.45 42.08
CA ARG A 77 6.07 -10.18 42.43
C ARG A 77 6.26 -9.26 41.22
N ASN A 78 6.39 -9.80 40.01
CA ASN A 78 6.58 -9.04 38.77
C ASN A 78 5.26 -8.50 38.20
N GLU A 79 4.12 -8.96 38.72
CA GLU A 79 2.81 -8.47 38.30
C GLU A 79 2.54 -7.05 38.83
N ALA A 80 1.98 -6.19 37.97
CA ALA A 80 1.61 -4.83 38.32
C ALA A 80 0.61 -4.82 39.50
N TRP A 81 0.80 -3.90 40.46
CA TRP A 81 -0.05 -3.81 41.65
C TRP A 81 -1.54 -3.64 41.31
N ALA A 82 -1.86 -2.89 40.25
CA ALA A 82 -3.24 -2.74 39.77
C ALA A 82 -3.92 -4.08 39.43
N ASN A 83 -3.20 -5.00 38.78
CA ASN A 83 -3.75 -6.32 38.46
C ASN A 83 -4.01 -7.14 39.73
N LYS A 84 -3.16 -6.98 40.75
CA LYS A 84 -3.36 -7.63 42.06
C LYS A 84 -4.60 -7.10 42.77
N VAL A 85 -4.86 -5.80 42.70
CA VAL A 85 -6.08 -5.19 43.26
C VAL A 85 -7.32 -5.74 42.54
N VAL A 86 -7.29 -5.79 41.20
CA VAL A 86 -8.40 -6.36 40.41
C VAL A 86 -8.63 -7.85 40.73
N ALA A 87 -7.55 -8.62 40.92
CA ALA A 87 -7.65 -10.02 41.34
C ALA A 87 -8.25 -10.14 42.74
N LEU A 88 -7.86 -9.27 43.67
CA LEU A 88 -8.38 -9.24 45.03
C LEU A 88 -9.88 -8.88 45.07
N GLU A 89 -10.32 -7.91 44.26
CA GLU A 89 -11.74 -7.55 44.11
C GLU A 89 -12.59 -8.70 43.55
N ARG A 90 -11.99 -9.61 42.78
CA ARG A 90 -12.65 -10.80 42.28
C ARG A 90 -12.83 -11.87 43.37
N VAL A 91 -11.94 -11.93 44.36
CA VAL A 91 -12.07 -12.85 45.50
C VAL A 91 -13.22 -12.37 46.39
N GLY A 92 -14.39 -13.00 46.26
CA GLY A 92 -15.61 -12.64 46.99
C GLY A 92 -16.78 -12.22 46.09
N ARG A 93 -16.52 -12.00 44.80
CA ARG A 93 -17.59 -11.76 43.81
C ARG A 93 -18.20 -13.10 43.42
N PHE A 94 -19.35 -13.42 44.00
CA PHE A 94 -20.14 -14.62 43.70
C PHE A 94 -21.53 -14.21 43.19
N GLY A 95 -22.06 -14.93 42.19
CA GLY A 95 -23.37 -14.65 41.59
C GLY A 95 -23.31 -14.40 40.08
N THR A 96 -24.38 -13.84 39.54
CA THR A 96 -24.49 -13.53 38.10
C THR A 96 -23.41 -12.56 37.68
N ASP A 97 -22.78 -12.81 36.53
CA ASP A 97 -21.64 -12.02 36.00
C ASP A 97 -20.33 -12.13 36.82
N SER A 98 -20.23 -13.04 37.78
CA SER A 98 -18.94 -13.39 38.41
C SER A 98 -18.28 -14.56 37.69
N CYS A 99 -17.00 -14.52 37.34
CA CYS A 99 -16.32 -15.72 36.82
C CYS A 99 -15.86 -16.62 37.99
N SER A 100 -16.82 -17.13 38.78
CA SER A 100 -16.56 -18.00 39.93
C SER A 100 -17.24 -19.36 39.75
N PRO A 101 -16.64 -20.46 40.25
CA PRO A 101 -17.24 -21.80 40.20
C PRO A 101 -18.38 -21.98 41.21
N THR A 102 -18.58 -21.02 42.12
CA THR A 102 -19.55 -21.09 43.22
C THR A 102 -20.55 -19.94 43.11
N GLY A 103 -21.82 -20.26 42.96
CA GLY A 103 -22.91 -19.28 42.86
C GLY A 103 -23.73 -19.42 41.59
N LEU A 104 -25.01 -19.04 41.65
CA LEU A 104 -25.91 -19.08 40.51
C LEU A 104 -25.49 -18.04 39.48
N GLY A 105 -25.34 -18.46 38.22
CA GLY A 105 -25.03 -17.54 37.11
C GLY A 105 -23.56 -17.14 36.97
N GLY A 106 -22.61 -17.80 37.64
CA GLY A 106 -21.18 -17.49 37.46
C GLY A 106 -20.62 -17.82 36.07
N PHE A 107 -21.24 -18.78 35.38
CA PHE A 107 -20.84 -19.13 34.01
C PHE A 107 -20.98 -17.96 33.03
N THR A 108 -21.94 -17.03 33.23
CA THR A 108 -22.13 -15.89 32.33
C THR A 108 -20.95 -14.92 32.39
N GLY A 109 -20.39 -14.69 33.58
CA GLY A 109 -19.22 -13.83 33.77
C GLY A 109 -17.94 -14.43 33.18
N CYS A 110 -17.76 -15.75 33.26
CA CYS A 110 -16.63 -16.42 32.59
C CYS A 110 -16.75 -16.36 31.06
N THR A 111 -17.95 -16.53 30.51
CA THR A 111 -18.16 -16.38 29.06
C THR A 111 -17.82 -14.96 28.60
N GLN A 112 -18.23 -13.91 29.35
CA GLN A 112 -17.86 -12.54 29.03
C GLN A 112 -16.35 -12.31 29.11
N ALA A 113 -15.68 -12.88 30.12
CA ALA A 113 -14.22 -12.79 30.25
C ALA A 113 -13.49 -13.45 29.07
N LEU A 114 -13.96 -14.62 28.60
CA LEU A 114 -13.41 -15.30 27.44
C LEU A 114 -13.61 -14.49 26.14
N VAL A 115 -14.80 -13.91 25.95
CA VAL A 115 -15.08 -13.05 24.79
C VAL A 115 -14.22 -11.79 24.83
N ALA A 116 -14.06 -11.17 25.99
CA ALA A 116 -13.20 -10.01 26.18
C ALA A 116 -11.72 -10.36 25.90
N GLY A 117 -11.25 -11.51 26.36
CA GLY A 117 -9.92 -12.05 26.08
C GLY A 117 -9.68 -12.23 24.58
N ALA A 118 -10.58 -12.92 23.89
CA ALA A 118 -10.48 -13.12 22.44
C ALA A 118 -10.47 -11.78 21.66
N ARG A 119 -11.28 -10.79 22.07
CA ARG A 119 -11.24 -9.45 21.47
C ARG A 119 -9.94 -8.70 21.77
N ALA A 120 -9.39 -8.87 22.97
CA ALA A 120 -8.11 -8.25 23.34
C ALA A 120 -6.96 -8.87 22.52
N GLU A 121 -6.95 -10.19 22.34
CA GLU A 121 -5.99 -10.89 21.49
C GLU A 121 -6.07 -10.43 20.03
N GLN A 122 -7.27 -10.30 19.46
CA GLN A 122 -7.44 -9.76 18.10
C GLN A 122 -6.89 -8.33 17.97
N LYS A 123 -7.15 -7.46 18.94
CA LYS A 123 -6.59 -6.09 18.95
C LYS A 123 -5.08 -6.09 19.13
N ALA A 124 -4.53 -7.03 19.88
CA ALA A 124 -3.08 -7.17 20.02
C ALA A 124 -2.46 -7.66 18.69
N ALA A 125 -3.11 -8.62 18.03
CA ALA A 125 -2.70 -9.13 16.73
C ALA A 125 -2.71 -8.03 15.66
N ASP A 126 -3.75 -7.20 15.61
CA ASP A 126 -3.88 -6.03 14.72
C ASP A 126 -2.70 -5.06 14.90
N LYS A 127 -2.33 -4.75 16.15
CA LYS A 127 -1.16 -3.89 16.44
C LYS A 127 0.19 -4.50 16.06
N THR A 128 0.24 -5.81 15.88
CA THR A 128 1.44 -6.54 15.44
C THR A 128 1.37 -6.96 13.97
N ASP A 129 0.34 -6.55 13.23
CA ASP A 129 0.23 -6.81 11.81
C ASP A 129 1.13 -5.84 11.02
N TRP A 130 2.42 -6.11 11.10
CA TRP A 130 3.45 -5.39 10.35
C TRP A 130 3.19 -5.46 8.83
N GLN A 131 2.51 -6.49 8.33
CA GLN A 131 2.21 -6.63 6.91
C GLN A 131 1.16 -5.60 6.49
N ALA A 132 0.11 -5.39 7.29
CA ALA A 132 -0.88 -4.34 7.04
C ALA A 132 -0.24 -2.95 7.07
N MET A 133 0.63 -2.67 8.04
CA MET A 133 1.35 -1.39 8.11
C MET A 133 2.28 -1.17 6.90
N ILE A 134 3.00 -2.20 6.47
CA ILE A 134 3.86 -2.14 5.27
C ILE A 134 3.01 -1.94 4.01
N ALA A 135 1.87 -2.61 3.90
CA ALA A 135 0.96 -2.47 2.77
C ALA A 135 0.39 -1.04 2.68
N ASP A 136 -0.02 -0.46 3.81
CA ASP A 136 -0.49 0.93 3.89
C ASP A 136 0.60 1.93 3.47
N GLU A 137 1.82 1.77 3.96
CA GLU A 137 2.95 2.62 3.56
C GLU A 137 3.34 2.46 2.08
N ARG A 138 3.26 1.23 1.54
CA ARG A 138 3.43 1.00 0.10
C ARG A 138 2.33 1.68 -0.71
N ALA A 139 1.08 1.62 -0.25
CA ALA A 139 -0.03 2.29 -0.90
C ALA A 139 0.15 3.82 -0.91
N LYS A 140 0.62 4.42 0.20
CA LYS A 140 0.95 5.85 0.25
C LYS A 140 2.05 6.24 -0.73
N ARG A 141 3.12 5.44 -0.83
CA ARG A 141 4.19 5.68 -1.81
C ARG A 141 3.69 5.57 -3.24
N LEU A 142 2.90 4.54 -3.55
CA LEU A 142 2.28 4.38 -4.87
C LEU A 142 1.36 5.55 -5.22
N ALA A 143 0.53 6.01 -4.28
CA ALA A 143 -0.33 7.17 -4.49
C ALA A 143 0.47 8.45 -4.81
N GLY A 144 1.65 8.63 -4.21
CA GLY A 144 2.56 9.74 -4.56
C GLY A 144 3.12 9.62 -5.99
N ILE A 145 3.44 8.40 -6.42
CA ILE A 145 3.90 8.13 -7.80
C ILE A 145 2.77 8.38 -8.80
N ASP A 146 1.55 7.92 -8.49
CA ASP A 146 0.37 8.12 -9.35
C ASP A 146 0.03 9.61 -9.49
N ALA A 147 0.17 10.39 -8.40
CA ALA A 147 -0.03 11.83 -8.44
C ALA A 147 1.03 12.54 -9.32
N ALA A 148 2.31 12.16 -9.17
CA ALA A 148 3.38 12.69 -10.01
C ALA A 148 3.22 12.30 -11.50
N ALA A 149 2.78 11.07 -11.77
CA ALA A 149 2.50 10.60 -13.13
C ALA A 149 1.36 11.41 -13.76
N ALA A 150 0.29 11.70 -13.00
CA ALA A 150 -0.83 12.50 -13.49
C ALA A 150 -0.41 13.93 -13.90
N GLU A 151 0.53 14.55 -13.18
CA GLU A 151 1.08 15.86 -13.55
C GLU A 151 1.89 15.79 -14.86
N VAL A 152 2.73 14.76 -15.02
CA VAL A 152 3.53 14.56 -16.23
C VAL A 152 2.62 14.27 -17.43
N GLU A 153 1.62 13.40 -17.28
CA GLU A 153 0.64 13.11 -18.32
C GLU A 153 -0.11 14.38 -18.75
N ALA A 154 -0.52 15.22 -17.80
CA ALA A 154 -1.17 16.50 -18.11
C ALA A 154 -0.25 17.46 -18.89
N ALA A 155 1.04 17.50 -18.54
CA ALA A 155 2.03 18.32 -19.24
C ALA A 155 2.26 17.84 -20.68
N VAL A 156 2.40 16.52 -20.89
CA VAL A 156 2.56 15.93 -22.23
C VAL A 156 1.34 16.23 -23.09
N VAL A 157 0.13 16.04 -22.56
CA VAL A 157 -1.11 16.34 -23.30
C VAL A 157 -1.22 17.82 -23.68
N ALA A 158 -0.74 18.74 -22.84
CA ALA A 158 -0.72 20.16 -23.14
C ALA A 158 0.28 20.49 -24.28
N GLU A 159 1.45 19.87 -24.26
CA GLU A 159 2.46 20.02 -25.31
C GLU A 159 2.00 19.44 -26.65
N GLU A 160 1.41 18.25 -26.64
CA GLU A 160 0.82 17.62 -27.83
C GLU A 160 -0.25 18.50 -28.48
N LYS A 161 -1.12 19.11 -27.67
CA LYS A 161 -2.13 20.08 -28.16
C LYS A 161 -1.48 21.30 -28.78
N ALA A 162 -0.46 21.88 -28.14
CA ALA A 162 0.24 23.05 -28.65
C ALA A 162 0.98 22.74 -29.97
N LEU A 163 1.57 21.55 -30.11
CA LEU A 163 2.19 21.11 -31.37
C LEU A 163 1.14 20.93 -32.47
N ALA A 164 0.00 20.31 -32.16
CA ALA A 164 -1.10 20.14 -33.12
C ALA A 164 -1.66 21.48 -33.61
N GLU A 165 -1.77 22.49 -32.74
CA GLU A 165 -2.18 23.84 -33.12
C GLU A 165 -1.16 24.53 -34.03
N ARG A 166 0.15 24.43 -33.70
CA ARG A 166 1.22 24.97 -34.55
C ARG A 166 1.25 24.32 -35.94
N GLN A 167 1.04 23.01 -36.01
CA GLN A 167 0.95 22.28 -37.28
C GLN A 167 -0.25 22.75 -38.12
N LYS A 168 -1.44 22.86 -37.51
CA LYS A 168 -2.63 23.38 -38.20
C LYS A 168 -2.42 24.80 -38.71
N ALA A 169 -1.80 25.67 -37.92
CA ALA A 169 -1.50 27.04 -38.32
C ALA A 169 -0.49 27.11 -39.48
N ALA A 170 0.54 26.25 -39.46
CA ALA A 170 1.50 26.16 -40.56
C ALA A 170 0.85 25.66 -41.86
N GLU A 171 0.00 24.62 -41.78
CA GLU A 171 -0.73 24.10 -42.93
C GLU A 171 -1.69 25.15 -43.52
N GLU A 172 -2.35 25.94 -42.68
CA GLU A 172 -3.20 27.06 -43.11
C GLU A 172 -2.39 28.13 -43.85
N LEU A 173 -1.22 28.50 -43.34
CA LEU A 173 -0.31 29.45 -44.01
C LEU A 173 0.19 28.89 -45.36
N GLU A 174 0.50 27.59 -45.44
CA GLU A 174 0.87 26.93 -46.70
C GLU A 174 -0.29 26.93 -47.71
N ARG A 175 -1.53 26.72 -47.24
CA ARG A 175 -2.74 26.78 -48.08
C ARG A 175 -3.00 28.19 -48.63
N GLN A 176 -2.79 29.21 -47.80
CA GLN A 176 -2.85 30.61 -48.23
C GLN A 176 -1.75 30.93 -49.25
N ALA A 177 -0.52 30.43 -49.04
CA ALA A 177 0.59 30.62 -49.96
C ALA A 177 0.40 29.90 -51.30
N SER A 178 -0.29 28.76 -51.32
CA SER A 178 -0.63 28.02 -52.56
C SER A 178 -1.84 28.60 -53.31
N GLY A 179 -2.47 29.66 -52.81
CA GLY A 179 -3.57 30.37 -53.45
C GLY A 179 -4.94 29.73 -53.25
N GLN A 180 -5.08 28.78 -52.31
CA GLN A 180 -6.36 28.22 -51.90
C GLN A 180 -6.97 29.07 -50.78
N ALA A 181 -8.27 29.38 -50.90
CA ALA A 181 -8.99 30.18 -49.91
C ALA A 181 -8.97 29.49 -48.52
N PRO A 182 -8.91 30.26 -47.41
CA PRO A 182 -8.88 29.69 -46.06
C PRO A 182 -10.09 28.80 -45.82
N ALA A 183 -9.89 27.72 -45.07
CA ALA A 183 -11.00 26.85 -44.68
C ALA A 183 -11.92 27.62 -43.74
N ARG A 184 -13.22 27.68 -44.05
CA ARG A 184 -14.22 28.32 -43.19
C ARG A 184 -14.21 27.63 -41.83
N THR A 185 -14.04 28.41 -40.76
CA THR A 185 -14.13 27.87 -39.40
C THR A 185 -15.61 27.75 -39.01
N ALA A 186 -15.93 26.91 -38.02
CA ALA A 186 -17.30 26.78 -37.52
C ALA A 186 -17.87 28.11 -36.95
N ALA A 187 -17.00 29.06 -36.58
CA ALA A 187 -17.40 30.40 -36.19
C ALA A 187 -17.82 31.27 -37.40
N ASP A 188 -17.22 31.05 -38.57
CA ASP A 188 -17.53 31.77 -39.81
C ASP A 188 -18.84 31.28 -40.46
N GLU A 189 -19.24 30.02 -40.24
CA GLU A 189 -20.56 29.51 -40.64
C GLU A 189 -21.69 30.18 -39.86
N ALA A 190 -21.52 30.35 -38.54
CA ALA A 190 -22.55 30.95 -37.68
C ALA A 190 -22.81 32.44 -37.96
N THR A 191 -21.82 33.19 -38.47
CA THR A 191 -21.98 34.61 -38.83
C THR A 191 -22.64 34.81 -40.20
N ASN A 192 -22.47 33.87 -41.14
CA ASN A 192 -22.98 34.02 -42.50
C ASN A 192 -24.50 33.79 -42.59
N GLU A 193 -25.07 32.98 -41.67
CA GLU A 193 -26.52 32.78 -41.57
C GLU A 193 -27.28 33.96 -40.95
N ALA A 194 -26.58 34.88 -40.26
CA ALA A 194 -27.19 36.04 -39.62
C ALA A 194 -27.34 37.26 -40.56
N ASP A 195 -26.50 37.38 -41.59
CA ASP A 195 -26.44 38.55 -42.50
C ASP A 195 -27.12 38.33 -43.87
N ALA A 196 -27.88 37.24 -44.06
CA ALA A 196 -28.60 36.96 -45.30
C ALA A 196 -29.92 37.76 -45.40
N GLU A 197 -29.85 39.06 -45.69
CA GLU A 197 -31.03 39.87 -46.04
C GLU A 197 -31.55 39.45 -47.45
N PRO A 198 -32.85 39.08 -47.61
CA PRO A 198 -33.34 38.56 -48.89
C PRO A 198 -33.41 39.65 -49.96
N LEU A 199 -32.76 39.39 -51.11
CA LEU A 199 -32.75 40.27 -52.29
C LEU A 199 -34.18 40.60 -52.78
N PRO A 200 -34.47 41.86 -53.17
CA PRO A 200 -35.80 42.26 -53.64
C PRO A 200 -36.14 41.62 -55.00
N THR A 201 -37.31 40.99 -55.09
CA THR A 201 -37.86 40.39 -56.31
C THR A 201 -38.44 41.46 -57.24
N PRO A 202 -38.09 41.48 -58.55
CA PRO A 202 -38.64 42.44 -59.50
C PRO A 202 -40.11 42.11 -59.88
N PRO A 203 -40.92 43.12 -60.23
CA PRO A 203 -42.36 42.95 -60.46
C PRO A 203 -42.64 42.16 -61.74
N GLN A 204 -43.46 41.12 -61.62
CA GLN A 204 -44.02 40.33 -62.71
C GLN A 204 -45.04 41.20 -63.48
N GLN A 205 -44.80 41.47 -64.76
CA GLN A 205 -45.80 42.08 -65.63
C GLN A 205 -46.64 41.00 -66.32
N HIS A 206 -47.96 41.25 -66.35
CA HIS A 206 -49.02 40.41 -66.93
C HIS A 206 -48.87 40.14 -68.42
#